data_AF-A0A3D6BMA6-F1
#
_entry.id   AF-A0A3D6BMA6-F1
#
_cell.length_a   1.000
_cell.length_b   1.000
_cell.length_c   1.000
_cell.angle_alpha   90.00
_cell.angle_beta   90.00
_cell.angle_gamma   90.00
#
_symmetry.space_group_name_H-M   'P 1'
#
loop_
_entity.id
_entity.type
_entity.pdbx_description
1 polymer ?
#
loop_
_entity_poly.entity_id
_entity_poly.type
_entity_poly.pdbx_seq_one_letter_code
_entity_poly.pdbx_strand_id
1 'polypeptide(L)' 'FVTVALAWIIISLFGAIPFYASGVIGSVSDAVFETISGFSTTGATIIDDVEAAPRAILLWRSITNWIGGMGV' A
#
# COMPACT_ATOMS: atom_id res chain seq x y z
N PHE A 1 15.84 15.48 -6.95
CA PHE A 1 14.48 15.29 -7.51
C PHE A 1 14.27 13.90 -8.09
N VAL A 2 15.00 13.51 -9.15
CA VAL A 2 14.83 12.18 -9.79
C VAL A 2 14.99 11.01 -8.82
N THR A 3 16.01 11.05 -7.94
CA THR A 3 16.25 9.99 -6.95
C THR A 3 15.07 9.79 -6.00
N VAL A 4 14.43 10.87 -5.56
CA VAL A 4 13.27 10.81 -4.66
C VAL A 4 12.08 10.22 -5.41
N ALA A 5 11.78 10.72 -6.62
CA ALA A 5 10.69 10.20 -7.44
C ALA A 5 10.85 8.69 -7.72
N LEU A 6 12.06 8.23 -8.04
CA LEU A 6 12.34 6.81 -8.25
C LEU A 6 12.21 6.00 -6.95
N ALA A 7 12.68 6.53 -5.82
CA ALA A 7 12.53 5.87 -4.52
C ALA A 7 11.05 5.63 -4.19
N TRP A 8 10.18 6.63 -4.41
CA TRP A 8 8.74 6.50 -4.20
C TRP A 8 8.09 5.43 -5.08
N ILE A 9 8.46 5.37 -6.36
CA ILE A 9 7.95 4.36 -7.30
C ILE A 9 8.39 2.96 -6.85
N ILE A 10 9.67 2.80 -6.53
CA ILE A 10 10.24 1.51 -6.13
C ILE A 10 9.59 1.02 -4.84
N ILE A 11 9.52 1.87 -3.81
CA ILE A 11 8.91 1.51 -2.52
C ILE A 11 7.42 1.14 -2.69
N SER A 12 6.69 1.86 -3.55
CA SER A 12 5.28 1.55 -3.83
C SER A 12 5.10 0.21 -4.55
N LEU A 13 6.01 -0.15 -5.47
CA LEU A 13 5.97 -1.45 -6.15
C LEU A 13 6.29 -2.60 -5.19
N PHE A 14 7.29 -2.44 -4.32
CA PHE A 14 7.61 -3.44 -3.30
C PHE A 14 6.52 -3.55 -2.24
N GLY A 15 5.91 -2.43 -1.84
CA GLY A 15 4.84 -2.42 -0.84
C GLY A 15 3.53 -3.04 -1.31
N ALA A 16 3.34 -3.21 -2.63
CA ALA A 16 2.21 -3.90 -3.23
C ALA A 16 2.28 -5.43 -3.14
N ILE A 17 3.49 -5.99 -2.93
CA ILE A 17 3.71 -7.44 -2.90
C ILE A 17 2.84 -8.13 -1.83
N PRO A 18 2.77 -7.66 -0.57
CA PRO A 18 1.93 -8.30 0.44
C PRO A 18 0.44 -8.28 0.09
N PHE A 19 -0.05 -7.22 -0.56
CA PHE A 19 -1.45 -7.11 -0.98
C PHE A 19 -1.81 -8.09 -2.10
N TYR A 20 -0.93 -8.24 -3.09
CA TYR A 20 -1.14 -9.18 -4.18
C TYR A 20 -0.93 -10.64 -3.72
N ALA A 21 0.14 -10.90 -2.95
CA ALA A 21 0.48 -12.24 -2.48
C ALA A 21 -0.52 -12.81 -1.47
N SER A 22 -1.22 -11.95 -0.70
CA SER A 22 -2.26 -12.38 0.23
C SER A 22 -3.58 -12.76 -0.46
N GLY A 23 -3.74 -12.48 -1.75
CA GLY A 23 -4.97 -12.73 -2.50
C GLY A 23 -6.13 -11.81 -2.12
N VAL A 24 -5.89 -10.80 -1.26
CA VAL A 24 -6.89 -9.77 -0.91
C VAL A 24 -7.22 -8.91 -2.11
N ILE A 25 -6.23 -8.66 -2.97
CA ILE A 25 -6.40 -7.89 -4.20
C ILE A 25 -5.95 -8.75 -5.39
N GLY A 26 -6.87 -9.00 -6.33
CA GLY A 26 -6.62 -9.87 -7.49
C GLY A 26 -5.84 -9.23 -8.63
N SER A 27 -5.81 -7.90 -8.72
CA SER A 27 -5.06 -7.17 -9.75
C SER A 27 -3.82 -6.49 -9.17
N VAL A 28 -2.71 -6.59 -9.90
CA VAL A 28 -1.46 -5.89 -9.54
C VAL A 28 -1.64 -4.37 -9.58
N SER A 29 -2.46 -3.84 -10.50
CA SER A 29 -2.75 -2.40 -10.57
C SER A 29 -3.40 -1.88 -9.28
N ASP A 30 -4.31 -2.66 -8.74
CA ASP A 30 -5.13 -2.28 -7.59
C ASP A 30 -4.31 -2.43 -6.31
N ALA A 31 -3.41 -3.43 -6.26
CA ALA A 31 -2.46 -3.59 -5.16
C ALA A 31 -1.46 -2.43 -5.10
N VAL A 32 -1.00 -1.95 -6.26
CA VAL A 32 -0.13 -0.76 -6.35
C VAL A 32 -0.90 0.50 -5.96
N PHE A 33 -2.15 0.65 -6.40
CA PHE A 33 -2.99 1.78 -6.00
C PHE A 33 -3.21 1.83 -4.48
N GLU A 34 -3.55 0.71 -3.85
CA GLU A 34 -3.74 0.61 -2.40
C GLU A 34 -2.45 0.99 -1.66
N THR A 35 -1.29 0.56 -2.18
CA THR A 35 0.01 0.86 -1.57
C THR A 35 0.38 2.33 -1.71
N ILE A 36 0.18 2.92 -2.89
CA ILE A 36 0.43 4.35 -3.12
C ILE A 36 -0.46 5.17 -2.21
N SER A 37 -1.76 4.86 -2.14
CA SER A 37 -2.74 5.51 -1.26
C SER A 37 -2.33 5.46 0.21
N GLY A 38 -1.77 4.33 0.65
CA GLY A 38 -1.21 4.18 1.99
C GLY A 38 0.01 5.07 2.22
N PHE A 39 1.02 5.02 1.35
CA PHE A 39 2.24 5.83 1.53
C PHE A 39 2.03 7.33 1.33
N SER A 40 1.06 7.74 0.52
CA SER A 40 0.68 9.15 0.38
C SER A 40 -0.28 9.63 1.45
N THR A 41 -0.65 8.77 2.42
CA THR A 41 -1.64 9.05 3.48
C THR A 41 -3.00 9.51 2.93
N THR A 42 -3.33 9.10 1.70
CA THR A 42 -4.60 9.45 1.06
C THR A 42 -5.75 8.63 1.64
N GLY A 43 -5.49 7.40 2.07
CA GLY A 43 -6.50 6.56 2.73
C GLY A 43 -7.65 6.09 1.84
N ALA A 44 -7.53 6.23 0.52
CA ALA A 44 -8.44 5.61 -0.44
C ALA A 44 -8.20 4.09 -0.49
N THR A 45 -9.27 3.30 -0.62
CA THR A 45 -9.16 1.84 -0.67
C THR A 45 -10.00 1.22 -1.79
N ILE A 46 -9.50 0.13 -2.34
CA ILE A 46 -10.21 -0.71 -3.33
C ILE A 46 -10.80 -1.96 -2.66
N ILE A 47 -10.45 -2.23 -1.39
CA ILE A 47 -10.94 -3.40 -0.65
C ILE A 47 -12.37 -3.10 -0.16
N ASP A 48 -13.36 -3.86 -0.67
CA ASP A 48 -14.78 -3.68 -0.31
C ASP A 48 -15.07 -3.94 1.18
N ASP A 49 -14.54 -5.05 1.72
CA ASP A 49 -14.63 -5.38 3.14
C ASP A 49 -13.23 -5.47 3.76
N VAL A 50 -12.83 -4.35 4.35
CA VAL A 50 -11.54 -4.22 5.03
C VAL A 50 -11.47 -5.09 6.28
N GLU A 51 -12.57 -5.22 7.02
CA GLU A 51 -12.57 -5.91 8.32
C GLU A 51 -12.45 -7.43 8.15
N ALA A 52 -12.89 -7.96 7.01
CA ALA A 52 -12.70 -9.34 6.61
C ALA A 52 -11.25 -9.67 6.17
N ALA A 53 -10.39 -8.66 5.95
CA ALA A 53 -9.02 -8.89 5.52
C ALA A 53 -8.16 -9.56 6.63
N PRO A 54 -7.14 -10.35 6.27
CA PRO A 54 -6.22 -10.93 7.25
C PRO A 54 -5.59 -9.85 8.15
N ARG A 55 -5.50 -10.13 9.46
CA ARG A 55 -4.93 -9.18 10.44
C ARG A 55 -3.52 -8.69 10.08
N ALA A 56 -2.72 -9.53 9.42
CA ALA A 56 -1.40 -9.16 8.93
C ALA A 56 -1.46 -8.07 7.84
N ILE A 57 -2.45 -8.13 6.95
CA ILE A 57 -2.67 -7.12 5.91
C ILE A 57 -3.22 -5.83 6.50
N LEU A 58 -4.11 -5.92 7.49
CA LEU A 58 -4.56 -4.75 8.26
C LEU A 58 -3.40 -4.03 8.95
N LEU A 59 -2.48 -4.79 9.57
CA LEU A 59 -1.27 -4.21 10.15
C LEU A 59 -0.38 -3.57 9.06
N TRP A 60 -0.19 -4.25 7.93
CA TRP A 60 0.60 -3.73 6.81
C TRP A 60 0.05 -2.38 6.30
N ARG A 61 -1.27 -2.27 6.13
CA ARG A 61 -1.95 -1.01 5.76
C ARG A 61 -1.72 0.11 6.76
N SER A 62 -1.78 -0.19 8.05
CA SER A 62 -1.50 0.79 9.10
C SER A 62 -0.03 1.23 9.07
N ILE A 63 0.89 0.30 8.82
CA ILE A 63 2.33 0.60 8.69
C ILE A 63 2.60 1.48 7.47
N THR A 64 2.00 1.20 6.30
CA THR A 64 2.20 2.02 5.10
C THR A 64 1.72 3.46 5.29
N ASN A 65 0.58 3.65 5.96
CA ASN A 65 0.08 4.98 6.33
C ASN A 65 0.97 5.67 7.37
N TRP A 66 1.48 4.92 8.34
CA TRP A 66 2.39 5.47 9.35
C TRP A 66 3.72 5.92 8.74
N ILE A 67 4.31 5.11 7.85
CA ILE A 67 5.54 5.44 7.12
C ILE A 67 5.31 6.68 6.24
N GLY A 68 4.19 6.75 5.53
CA GLY A 68 3.82 7.92 4.74
C GLY A 68 3.69 9.20 5.58
N GLY A 69 3.06 9.11 6.75
CA GLY A 69 2.79 10.25 7.63
C GLY A 69 3.99 10.75 8.42
N MET A 70 5.03 9.94 8.63
CA MET A 70 6.26 10.35 9.30
C MET A 70 7.16 11.27 8.46
N GLY A 71 6.86 11.44 7.17
CA GLY A 71 7.68 12.21 6.25
C GLY A 71 8.79 11.37 5.64
N VAL A 72 8.44 10.65 4.58
CA VAL A 72 9.35 10.43 3.44
C VAL A 72 9.23 11.63 2.51
#